data_AF-A0AAD1S5N5-F1
#
_entry.id   AF-A0AAD1S5N5-F1
#
_cell.length_a   1.000
_cell.length_b   1.000
_cell.length_c   1.000
_cell.angle_alpha   90.00
_cell.angle_beta   90.00
_cell.angle_gamma   90.00
#
_symmetry.space_group_name_H-M   'P 1'
#
loop_
_entity.id
_entity.type
_entity.pdbx_description
1 polymer ?
#
loop_
_entity_poly.entity_id
_entity_poly.type
_entity_poly.pdbx_seq_one_letter_code
_entity_poly.pdbx_strand_id
1 'polypeptide(L)'
;MSLPIREKMEETTTAHAAFEDRLEDIEKRLSLHETKITDAEDRSRRNNIRLRGVPEDVGTQDLTAFTTELFGAVLPDIPADMLLLDRIHRIPRPQHLPPTTPRDVLMRLHYYHAKDQILRAHRARKDLPDKFKSILLFTDLSAETLWRRRSFKPVAEALRHHRIPYRWGYPAKLLITKGEKLLTAASPKEGLELLHKWDIAPNLQATGLRKTQGTDGRPQRQR
;
A
#
# COMPACT_ATOMS: atom_id res chain seq x y z
N MET A 1 -10.92 10.76 -61.90
CA MET A 1 -11.75 11.20 -60.75
C MET A 1 -11.27 10.64 -59.39
N SER A 2 -10.03 10.15 -59.22
CA SER A 2 -9.59 9.51 -57.95
C SER A 2 -8.67 10.35 -57.04
N LEU A 3 -8.33 11.58 -57.45
CA LEU A 3 -7.47 12.49 -56.67
C LEU A 3 -8.09 12.99 -55.34
N PRO A 4 -9.40 13.34 -55.24
CA PRO A 4 -9.95 13.91 -54.01
C PRO A 4 -10.11 12.90 -52.87
N ILE A 5 -10.08 11.59 -53.17
CA ILE A 5 -10.12 10.54 -52.14
C ILE A 5 -8.73 10.37 -51.52
N ARG A 6 -7.65 10.48 -52.32
CA ARG A 6 -6.28 10.36 -51.82
C ARG A 6 -5.91 11.53 -50.91
N GLU A 7 -6.26 12.75 -51.31
CA GLU A 7 -6.03 13.95 -50.50
C GLU A 7 -6.77 13.89 -49.16
N LYS A 8 -8.05 13.49 -49.16
CA LYS A 8 -8.80 13.23 -47.91
C LYS A 8 -8.18 12.11 -47.07
N MET A 9 -7.67 11.05 -47.69
CA MET A 9 -6.97 9.99 -46.96
C MET A 9 -5.69 10.52 -46.30
N GLU A 10 -4.86 11.28 -47.01
CA GLU A 10 -3.67 11.90 -46.45
C GLU A 10 -4.03 12.83 -45.28
N GLU A 11 -5.01 13.73 -45.44
CA GLU A 11 -5.50 14.59 -44.36
C GLU A 11 -5.96 13.79 -43.15
N THR A 12 -6.73 12.70 -43.35
CA THR A 12 -7.17 11.85 -42.23
C THR A 12 -6.01 11.11 -41.56
N THR A 13 -4.99 10.68 -42.31
CA THR A 13 -3.81 10.03 -41.72
C THR A 13 -2.98 11.00 -40.91
N THR A 14 -2.81 12.25 -41.37
CA THR A 14 -2.12 13.29 -40.62
C THR A 14 -2.89 13.67 -39.36
N ALA A 15 -4.22 13.80 -39.45
CA ALA A 15 -5.07 14.04 -38.29
C ALA A 15 -5.03 12.88 -37.28
N HIS A 16 -5.01 11.64 -37.77
CA HIS A 16 -4.88 10.45 -36.93
C HIS A 16 -3.56 10.43 -36.16
N ALA A 17 -2.44 10.65 -36.84
CA ALA A 17 -1.12 10.74 -36.22
C ALA A 17 -1.08 11.83 -35.14
N ALA A 18 -1.65 13.01 -35.42
CA ALA A 18 -1.73 14.09 -34.45
C ALA A 18 -2.62 13.75 -33.23
N PHE A 19 -3.65 12.91 -33.41
CA PHE A 19 -4.45 12.40 -32.30
C PHE A 19 -3.70 11.34 -31.49
N GLU A 20 -2.95 10.45 -32.12
CA GLU A 20 -2.10 9.46 -31.45
C GLU A 20 -1.05 10.15 -30.57
N ASP A 21 -0.36 11.18 -31.09
CA ASP A 21 0.62 11.96 -30.33
C ASP A 21 -0.01 12.64 -29.10
N ARG A 22 -1.23 13.19 -29.27
CA ARG A 22 -1.97 13.82 -28.15
C ARG A 22 -2.43 12.80 -27.13
N LEU A 23 -2.86 11.61 -27.55
CA LEU A 23 -3.22 10.52 -26.64
C LEU A 23 -2.00 10.09 -25.82
N GLU A 24 -0.84 9.94 -26.46
CA GLU A 24 0.40 9.59 -25.76
C GLU A 24 0.81 10.67 -24.74
N ASP A 25 0.69 11.96 -25.08
CA ASP A 25 0.93 13.06 -24.13
C ASP A 25 -0.04 13.02 -22.94
N ILE A 26 -1.34 12.81 -23.21
CA ILE A 26 -2.37 12.73 -22.17
C ILE A 26 -2.09 11.54 -21.23
N GLU A 27 -1.76 10.37 -21.76
CA GLU A 27 -1.43 9.18 -20.97
C GLU A 27 -0.19 9.41 -20.09
N LYS A 28 0.86 10.03 -20.64
CA LYS A 28 2.07 10.41 -19.89
C LYS A 28 1.74 11.36 -18.75
N ARG A 29 0.94 12.40 -19.01
CA ARG A 29 0.54 13.39 -18.00
C ARG A 29 -0.35 12.76 -16.93
N LEU A 30 -1.29 11.90 -17.32
CA LEU A 30 -2.17 11.21 -16.39
C LEU A 30 -1.36 10.34 -15.42
N SER A 31 -0.45 9.51 -15.93
CA SER A 31 0.45 8.68 -15.12
C SER A 31 1.31 9.50 -14.15
N LEU A 32 1.82 10.65 -14.60
CA LEU A 32 2.55 11.57 -13.74
C LEU A 32 1.66 12.14 -12.62
N HIS A 33 0.44 12.54 -12.95
CA HIS A 33 -0.52 13.07 -11.97
C HIS A 33 -0.94 12.01 -10.95
N GLU A 34 -1.23 10.78 -11.38
CA GLU A 34 -1.54 9.65 -10.49
C GLU A 34 -0.40 9.40 -9.49
N THR A 35 0.84 9.44 -9.97
CA THR A 35 2.02 9.29 -9.11
C THR A 35 2.12 10.44 -8.11
N LYS A 36 1.91 11.69 -8.53
CA LYS A 36 1.93 12.87 -7.65
C LYS A 36 0.82 12.83 -6.60
N ILE A 37 -0.40 12.42 -6.97
CA ILE A 37 -1.55 12.30 -6.06
C ILE A 37 -1.26 11.25 -5.01
N THR A 38 -0.79 10.07 -5.43
CA THR A 38 -0.42 8.97 -4.54
C THR A 38 0.65 9.42 -3.54
N ASP A 39 1.68 10.11 -4.03
CA ASP A 39 2.79 10.60 -3.22
C ASP A 39 2.37 11.71 -2.24
N ALA A 40 1.47 12.61 -2.63
CA ALA A 40 0.90 13.62 -1.76
C ALA A 40 0.02 12.99 -0.66
N GLU A 41 -0.80 12.00 -1.03
CA GLU A 41 -1.65 11.26 -0.09
C GLU A 41 -0.81 10.52 0.96
N ASP A 42 0.23 9.79 0.53
CA ASP A 42 1.11 9.05 1.42
C ASP A 42 1.92 9.98 2.35
N ARG A 43 2.36 11.16 1.87
CA ARG A 43 3.00 12.15 2.75
C ARG A 43 2.05 12.72 3.79
N SER A 44 0.79 12.96 3.44
CA SER A 44 -0.24 13.43 4.37
C SER A 44 -0.53 12.39 5.46
N ARG A 45 -0.49 11.09 5.11
CA ARG A 45 -0.73 9.95 6.00
C ARG A 45 0.51 9.47 6.76
N ARG A 46 1.68 10.07 6.54
CA ARG A 46 2.97 9.54 7.01
C ARG A 46 3.07 9.35 8.53
N ASN A 47 2.40 10.21 9.30
CA ASN A 47 2.34 10.15 10.76
C ASN A 47 1.21 9.25 11.30
N ASN A 48 0.38 8.70 10.42
CA ASN A 48 -0.74 7.87 10.82
C ASN A 48 -0.27 6.42 11.10
N ILE A 49 -0.89 5.80 12.10
CA ILE A 49 -0.80 4.37 12.39
C ILE A 49 -2.21 3.80 12.36
N ARG A 50 -2.34 2.62 11.75
CA ARG A 50 -3.55 1.83 11.75
C ARG A 50 -3.39 0.64 12.69
N LEU A 51 -4.24 0.54 13.71
CA LEU A 51 -4.30 -0.60 14.61
C LEU A 51 -5.40 -1.55 14.14
N ARG A 52 -5.09 -2.84 14.17
CA ARG A 52 -6.04 -3.92 13.90
C ARG A 52 -6.13 -4.84 15.11
N GLY A 53 -7.34 -5.33 15.38
CA GLY A 53 -7.60 -6.28 16.47
C GLY A 53 -7.91 -5.62 17.81
N VAL A 54 -8.13 -4.30 17.84
CA VAL A 54 -8.57 -3.60 19.07
C VAL A 54 -9.99 -4.06 19.41
N PRO A 55 -10.21 -4.71 20.57
CA PRO A 55 -11.52 -5.17 21.01
C PRO A 55 -12.59 -4.05 20.97
N GLU A 56 -13.84 -4.37 20.59
CA GLU A 56 -14.92 -3.37 20.41
C GLU A 56 -15.51 -2.85 21.73
N ASP A 57 -15.29 -3.56 22.83
CA ASP A 57 -15.60 -3.12 24.20
C ASP A 57 -14.79 -1.90 24.64
N VAL A 58 -13.60 -1.69 24.04
CA VAL A 58 -12.84 -0.44 24.21
C VAL A 58 -13.60 0.70 23.52
N GLY A 59 -14.26 1.51 24.33
CA GLY A 59 -15.02 2.68 23.91
C GLY A 59 -14.15 3.71 23.18
N THR A 60 -14.77 4.59 22.38
CA THR A 60 -14.03 5.61 21.63
C THR A 60 -13.29 6.59 22.55
N GLN A 61 -13.81 6.83 23.75
CA GLN A 61 -13.18 7.69 24.76
C GLN A 61 -11.93 7.04 25.38
N ASP A 62 -11.92 5.70 25.49
CA ASP A 62 -10.84 4.93 26.10
C ASP A 62 -9.70 4.59 25.12
N LEU A 63 -9.91 4.80 23.82
CA LEU A 63 -8.92 4.49 22.79
C LEU A 63 -7.57 5.16 23.07
N THR A 64 -7.59 6.42 23.50
CA THR A 64 -6.36 7.16 23.82
C THR A 64 -5.58 6.46 24.92
N ALA A 65 -6.22 6.18 26.06
CA ALA A 65 -5.61 5.51 27.20
C ALA A 65 -5.10 4.11 26.82
N PHE A 66 -5.90 3.34 26.08
CA PHE A 66 -5.55 2.03 25.59
C PHE A 66 -4.31 2.07 24.67
N THR A 67 -4.21 3.04 23.76
CA THR A 67 -3.05 3.18 22.88
C THR A 67 -1.80 3.61 23.62
N THR A 68 -1.91 4.47 24.62
CA THR A 68 -0.77 4.87 25.46
C THR A 68 -0.22 3.67 26.23
N GLU A 69 -1.09 2.83 26.80
CA GLU A 69 -0.70 1.60 27.50
C GLU A 69 -0.05 0.59 26.53
N LEU A 70 -0.62 0.41 25.33
CA LEU A 70 -0.03 -0.41 24.27
C LEU A 70 1.36 0.07 23.89
N PHE A 71 1.56 1.39 23.75
CA PHE A 71 2.86 1.94 23.39
C PHE A 71 3.89 1.78 24.50
N GLY A 72 3.52 1.98 25.77
CA GLY A 72 4.41 1.65 26.90
C GLY A 72 4.78 0.16 26.93
N ALA A 73 3.83 -0.71 26.61
CA ALA A 73 4.10 -2.15 26.48
C ALA A 73 4.96 -2.51 25.27
N VAL A 74 4.93 -1.72 24.19
CA VAL A 74 5.75 -1.92 22.98
C VAL A 74 7.15 -1.29 23.12
N LEU A 75 7.26 -0.13 23.75
CA LEU A 75 8.49 0.65 23.88
C LEU A 75 8.46 1.38 25.25
N PRO A 76 9.01 0.79 26.33
CA PRO A 76 8.83 1.29 27.70
C PRO A 76 9.63 2.56 27.95
N ASP A 77 10.75 2.72 27.24
CA ASP A 77 11.67 3.86 27.37
C ASP A 77 11.23 5.09 26.56
N ILE A 78 10.02 5.07 25.95
CA ILE A 78 9.55 6.21 25.17
C ILE A 78 9.13 7.36 26.11
N PRO A 79 9.65 8.58 25.91
CA PRO A 79 9.20 9.75 26.65
C PRO A 79 7.70 10.05 26.42
N ALA A 80 6.96 10.39 27.46
CA ALA A 80 5.51 10.62 27.37
C ALA A 80 5.14 11.82 26.47
N ASP A 81 6.00 12.84 26.43
CA ASP A 81 5.91 13.99 25.52
C ASP A 81 6.04 13.60 24.04
N MET A 82 6.69 12.47 23.73
CA MET A 82 6.76 11.94 22.36
C MET A 82 5.49 11.18 21.92
N LEU A 83 4.60 10.84 22.86
CA LEU A 83 3.36 10.08 22.60
C LEU A 83 2.13 10.96 22.36
N LEU A 84 2.31 12.24 21.99
CA LEU A 84 1.20 13.13 21.67
C LEU A 84 0.41 12.63 20.44
N LEU A 85 -0.89 12.45 20.62
CA LEU A 85 -1.83 12.02 19.59
C LEU A 85 -2.64 13.21 19.09
N ASP A 86 -2.57 13.50 17.78
CA ASP A 86 -3.36 14.57 17.16
C ASP A 86 -4.83 14.13 16.97
N ARG A 87 -5.05 12.85 16.65
CA ARG A 87 -6.39 12.28 16.43
C ARG A 87 -6.37 10.77 16.63
N ILE A 88 -7.47 10.20 17.11
CA ILE A 88 -7.70 8.76 17.20
C ILE A 88 -9.19 8.46 17.04
N HIS A 89 -9.54 7.51 16.18
CA HIS A 89 -10.92 7.11 15.96
C HIS A 89 -11.00 5.72 15.31
N ARG A 90 -12.14 5.05 15.46
CA ARG A 90 -12.46 3.83 14.69
C ARG A 90 -12.86 4.18 13.27
N ILE A 91 -12.41 3.38 12.32
CA ILE A 91 -12.82 3.50 10.92
C ILE A 91 -13.89 2.45 10.59
N PRO A 92 -14.79 2.75 9.62
CA PRO A 92 -15.79 1.78 9.18
C PRO A 92 -15.15 0.48 8.70
N ARG A 93 -15.82 -0.65 8.97
CA ARG A 93 -15.38 -1.93 8.45
C ARG A 93 -15.58 -1.98 6.94
N PRO A 94 -14.59 -2.47 6.18
CA PRO A 94 -14.81 -2.84 4.80
C PRO A 94 -15.94 -3.89 4.70
N GLN A 95 -16.82 -3.73 3.71
CA GLN A 95 -17.98 -4.61 3.51
C GLN A 95 -17.62 -6.08 3.26
N HIS A 96 -16.39 -6.35 2.79
CA HIS A 96 -15.92 -7.71 2.52
C HIS A 96 -15.46 -8.48 3.78
N LEU A 97 -15.36 -7.82 4.94
CA LEU A 97 -14.97 -8.48 6.19
C LEU A 97 -16.20 -8.92 7.00
N PRO A 98 -16.10 -10.05 7.73
CA PRO A 98 -17.19 -10.51 8.60
C PRO A 98 -17.60 -9.43 9.63
N PRO A 99 -18.90 -9.32 9.97
CA PRO A 99 -19.39 -8.38 10.98
C PRO A 99 -18.80 -8.58 12.38
N THR A 100 -18.24 -9.76 12.64
CA THR A 100 -17.55 -10.12 13.89
C THR A 100 -16.13 -9.57 13.96
N THR A 101 -15.56 -9.12 12.84
CA THR A 101 -14.22 -8.54 12.83
C THR A 101 -14.24 -7.19 13.55
N PRO A 102 -13.34 -6.92 14.52
CA PRO A 102 -13.25 -5.62 15.16
C PRO A 102 -12.89 -4.52 14.14
N ARG A 103 -13.46 -3.32 14.30
CA ARG A 103 -13.09 -2.14 13.52
C ARG A 103 -11.64 -1.77 13.77
N ASP A 104 -10.93 -1.50 12.68
CA ASP A 104 -9.60 -0.92 12.75
C ASP A 104 -9.68 0.49 13.38
N VAL A 105 -8.63 0.87 14.09
CA VAL A 105 -8.48 2.21 14.68
C VAL A 105 -7.41 2.95 13.88
N LEU A 106 -7.72 4.18 13.48
CA LEU A 106 -6.78 5.07 12.81
C LEU A 106 -6.39 6.18 13.79
N MET A 107 -5.08 6.34 13.98
CA MET A 107 -4.52 7.39 14.83
C MET A 107 -3.42 8.16 14.09
N ARG A 108 -3.17 9.40 14.51
CA ARG A 108 -2.05 10.22 14.06
C ARG A 108 -1.23 10.64 15.25
N LEU A 109 0.05 10.31 15.21
CA LEU A 109 1.05 10.82 16.16
C LEU A 109 1.53 12.21 15.72
N HIS A 110 1.77 13.07 16.68
CA HIS A 110 2.33 14.39 16.42
C HIS A 110 3.73 14.27 15.80
N TYR A 111 4.57 13.41 16.39
CA TYR A 111 5.96 13.23 16.00
C TYR A 111 6.17 12.02 15.08
N TYR A 112 6.74 12.25 13.90
CA TYR A 112 7.06 11.20 12.94
C TYR A 112 8.08 10.18 13.49
N HIS A 113 9.08 10.65 14.23
CA HIS A 113 10.14 9.80 14.76
C HIS A 113 9.60 8.79 15.80
N ALA A 114 8.71 9.25 16.69
CA ALA A 114 8.04 8.39 17.67
C ALA A 114 7.25 7.28 16.97
N LYS A 115 6.48 7.64 15.93
CA LYS A 115 5.75 6.69 15.09
C LYS A 115 6.64 5.61 14.48
N ASP A 116 7.80 5.99 13.94
CA ASP A 116 8.71 5.03 13.31
C ASP A 116 9.37 4.10 14.35
N GLN A 117 9.79 4.65 15.50
CA GLN A 117 10.32 3.87 16.63
C GLN A 117 9.31 2.86 17.15
N ILE A 118 8.07 3.27 17.38
CA ILE A 118 6.97 2.39 17.84
C ILE A 118 6.74 1.25 16.84
N LEU A 119 6.62 1.56 15.55
CA LEU A 119 6.40 0.52 14.53
C LEU A 119 7.59 -0.44 14.40
N ARG A 120 8.81 0.06 14.55
CA ARG A 120 10.01 -0.77 14.53
C ARG A 120 10.07 -1.68 15.76
N ALA A 121 9.82 -1.13 16.95
CA ALA A 121 9.77 -1.87 18.20
C ALA A 121 8.68 -2.96 18.17
N HIS A 122 7.50 -2.63 17.68
CA HIS A 122 6.39 -3.59 17.55
C HIS A 122 6.72 -4.76 16.62
N ARG A 123 7.44 -4.53 15.51
CA ARG A 123 7.87 -5.62 14.61
C ARG A 123 8.97 -6.51 15.21
N ALA A 124 9.79 -5.95 16.10
CA ALA A 124 10.90 -6.68 16.73
C ALA A 124 10.45 -7.47 17.96
N ARG A 125 9.47 -6.93 18.71
CA ARG A 125 8.89 -7.58 19.88
C ARG A 125 8.05 -8.77 19.49
N LYS A 126 8.30 -9.89 20.16
CA LYS A 126 7.47 -11.11 20.07
C LYS A 126 6.60 -11.33 21.30
N ASP A 127 6.92 -10.64 22.40
CA ASP A 127 6.32 -10.87 23.70
C ASP A 127 5.63 -9.58 24.18
N LEU A 128 4.34 -9.48 23.89
CA LEU A 128 3.45 -8.43 24.37
C LEU A 128 2.49 -9.06 25.39
N PRO A 129 2.01 -8.29 26.39
CA PRO A 129 0.97 -8.74 27.31
C PRO A 129 -0.23 -9.32 26.56
N ASP A 130 -0.93 -10.31 27.14
CA ASP A 130 -2.01 -11.03 26.45
C ASP A 130 -3.10 -10.11 25.91
N LYS A 131 -3.40 -9.01 26.62
CA LYS A 131 -4.30 -7.92 26.19
C LYS A 131 -3.92 -7.32 24.82
N PHE A 132 -2.63 -7.25 24.51
CA PHE A 132 -2.07 -6.60 23.33
C PHE A 132 -1.52 -7.57 22.27
N LYS A 133 -1.47 -8.86 22.59
CA LYS A 133 -0.83 -9.89 21.77
C LYS A 133 -1.49 -10.10 20.41
N SER A 134 -2.80 -9.86 20.31
CA SER A 134 -3.57 -9.96 19.07
C SER A 134 -3.53 -8.68 18.22
N ILE A 135 -2.95 -7.60 18.73
CA ILE A 135 -2.98 -6.29 18.08
C ILE A 135 -1.85 -6.17 17.08
N LEU A 136 -2.19 -5.65 15.90
CA LEU A 136 -1.24 -5.43 14.82
C LEU A 136 -1.17 -3.94 14.49
N LEU A 137 0.05 -3.39 14.45
CA LEU A 137 0.32 -2.01 14.04
C LEU A 137 0.81 -1.94 12.59
N PHE A 138 0.14 -1.12 11.79
CA PHE A 138 0.47 -0.89 10.39
C PHE A 138 0.70 0.59 10.10
N THR A 139 1.52 0.87 9.09
CA THR A 139 1.57 2.19 8.46
C THR A 139 0.28 2.43 7.68
N ASP A 140 -0.34 3.60 7.85
CA ASP A 140 -1.41 4.03 6.93
C ASP A 140 -0.78 4.43 5.59
N LEU A 141 -1.21 3.79 4.51
CA LEU A 141 -0.72 4.00 3.15
C LEU A 141 -1.92 4.15 2.23
N SER A 142 -1.73 4.90 1.14
CA SER A 142 -2.70 5.05 0.07
C SER A 142 -3.13 3.69 -0.50
N ALA A 143 -4.34 3.65 -1.06
CA ALA A 143 -4.88 2.43 -1.66
C ALA A 143 -3.99 1.91 -2.80
N GLU A 144 -3.45 2.85 -3.60
CA GLU A 144 -2.55 2.57 -4.71
C GLU A 144 -1.22 1.97 -4.22
N THR A 145 -0.59 2.57 -3.21
CA THR A 145 0.64 2.02 -2.62
C THR A 145 0.41 0.62 -2.01
N LEU A 146 -0.72 0.41 -1.34
CA LEU A 146 -1.11 -0.92 -0.82
C LEU A 146 -1.36 -1.92 -1.94
N TRP A 147 -1.99 -1.51 -3.05
CA TRP A 147 -2.18 -2.35 -4.23
C TRP A 147 -0.84 -2.75 -4.85
N ARG A 148 0.06 -1.79 -5.07
CA ARG A 148 1.42 -2.05 -5.56
C ARG A 148 2.16 -3.01 -4.63
N ARG A 149 2.13 -2.82 -3.32
CA ARG A 149 2.74 -3.77 -2.37
C ARG A 149 2.13 -5.17 -2.43
N ARG A 150 0.81 -5.28 -2.64
CA ARG A 150 0.14 -6.59 -2.84
C ARG A 150 0.62 -7.30 -4.11
N SER A 151 0.97 -6.58 -5.17
CA SER A 151 1.53 -7.19 -6.38
C SER A 151 2.89 -7.88 -6.14
N PHE A 152 3.64 -7.47 -5.11
CA PHE A 152 4.88 -8.13 -4.68
C PHE A 152 4.64 -9.36 -3.79
N LYS A 153 3.40 -9.73 -3.47
CA LYS A 153 3.08 -10.85 -2.57
C LYS A 153 3.80 -12.16 -2.93
N PRO A 154 3.83 -12.63 -4.20
CA PRO A 154 4.55 -13.86 -4.55
C PRO A 154 6.05 -13.77 -4.23
N VAL A 155 6.67 -12.61 -4.47
CA VAL A 155 8.09 -12.37 -4.20
C VAL A 155 8.36 -12.33 -2.69
N ALA A 156 7.54 -11.59 -1.94
CA ALA A 156 7.69 -11.46 -0.50
C ALA A 156 7.48 -12.80 0.24
N GLU A 157 6.53 -13.62 -0.22
CA GLU A 157 6.29 -14.96 0.34
C GLU A 157 7.48 -15.89 0.09
N ALA A 158 8.04 -15.90 -1.12
CA ALA A 158 9.25 -16.67 -1.43
C ALA A 158 10.44 -16.22 -0.57
N LEU A 159 10.69 -14.91 -0.45
CA LEU A 159 11.75 -14.39 0.40
C LEU A 159 11.57 -14.80 1.86
N ARG A 160 10.34 -14.74 2.39
CA ARG A 160 10.02 -15.19 3.75
C ARG A 160 10.23 -16.70 3.92
N HIS A 161 9.80 -17.52 2.96
CA HIS A 161 9.96 -18.97 3.01
C HIS A 161 11.43 -19.38 3.07
N HIS A 162 12.28 -18.74 2.25
CA HIS A 162 13.72 -18.97 2.22
C HIS A 162 14.50 -18.18 3.29
N ARG A 163 13.81 -17.52 4.23
CA ARG A 163 14.40 -16.71 5.33
C ARG A 163 15.39 -15.64 4.83
N ILE A 164 15.16 -15.10 3.63
CA ILE A 164 15.96 -14.02 3.07
C ILE A 164 15.47 -12.69 3.66
N PRO A 165 16.34 -11.92 4.35
CA PRO A 165 15.93 -10.64 4.90
C PRO A 165 15.53 -9.64 3.81
N TYR A 166 14.41 -8.98 4.01
CA TYR A 166 13.97 -7.91 3.12
C TYR A 166 13.27 -6.80 3.89
N ARG A 167 13.20 -5.61 3.29
CA ARG A 167 12.49 -4.44 3.79
C ARG A 167 11.68 -3.79 2.68
N TRP A 168 10.56 -3.18 3.04
CA TRP A 168 9.77 -2.39 2.11
C TRP A 168 10.41 -1.01 1.92
N GLY A 169 10.76 -0.68 0.68
CA GLY A 169 11.12 0.66 0.24
C GLY A 169 9.89 1.44 -0.23
N TYR A 170 9.91 2.75 -0.04
CA TYR A 170 8.87 3.65 -0.55
C TYR A 170 9.04 3.92 -2.06
N PRO A 171 7.95 4.04 -2.85
CA PRO A 171 6.56 3.80 -2.45
C PRO A 171 6.22 2.31 -2.26
N ALA A 172 6.60 1.48 -3.23
CA ALA A 172 6.45 0.02 -3.18
C ALA A 172 7.61 -0.67 -3.89
N LYS A 173 8.71 -0.87 -3.17
CA LYS A 173 9.89 -1.63 -3.65
C LYS A 173 10.30 -2.63 -2.58
N LEU A 174 11.00 -3.70 -2.97
CA LEU A 174 11.64 -4.61 -2.01
C LEU A 174 13.14 -4.36 -1.99
N LEU A 175 13.65 -4.00 -0.81
CA LEU A 175 15.07 -3.93 -0.50
C LEU A 175 15.47 -5.29 0.08
N ILE A 176 16.21 -6.09 -0.68
CA ILE A 176 16.52 -7.48 -0.38
C ILE A 176 18.00 -7.57 0.00
N THR A 177 18.30 -8.17 1.15
CA THR A 177 19.66 -8.42 1.59
C THR A 177 20.01 -9.88 1.32
N LYS A 178 20.96 -10.14 0.42
CA LYS A 178 21.47 -11.48 0.12
C LYS A 178 22.99 -11.49 0.25
N GLY A 179 23.50 -12.20 1.26
CA GLY A 179 24.91 -12.09 1.66
C GLY A 179 25.22 -10.65 2.07
N GLU A 180 26.29 -10.09 1.51
CA GLU A 180 26.72 -8.71 1.76
C GLU A 180 26.07 -7.68 0.80
N LYS A 181 25.28 -8.12 -0.18
CA LYS A 181 24.69 -7.25 -1.20
C LYS A 181 23.27 -6.83 -0.84
N LEU A 182 23.02 -5.52 -0.93
CA LEU A 182 21.68 -4.95 -0.92
C LEU A 182 21.19 -4.76 -2.35
N LEU A 183 20.11 -5.45 -2.69
CA LEU A 183 19.46 -5.37 -4.01
C LEU A 183 18.11 -4.70 -3.86
N THR A 184 17.66 -4.04 -4.94
CA THR A 184 16.35 -3.40 -5.00
C THR A 184 15.55 -4.00 -6.14
N ALA A 185 14.33 -4.47 -5.83
CA ALA A 185 13.32 -4.79 -6.84
C ALA A 185 12.28 -3.66 -6.86
N ALA A 186 12.27 -2.88 -7.94
CA ALA A 186 11.34 -1.77 -8.13
C ALA A 186 9.99 -2.22 -8.72
N SER A 187 9.94 -3.41 -9.31
CA SER A 187 8.73 -4.05 -9.84
C SER A 187 8.61 -5.51 -9.40
N PRO A 188 7.39 -6.10 -9.40
CA PRO A 188 7.23 -7.53 -9.16
C PRO A 188 8.00 -8.38 -10.17
N LYS A 189 8.09 -7.93 -11.42
CA LYS A 189 8.84 -8.59 -12.49
C LYS A 189 10.33 -8.69 -12.14
N GLU A 190 10.97 -7.57 -11.78
CA GLU A 190 12.36 -7.57 -11.31
C GLU A 190 12.56 -8.47 -10.08
N GLY A 191 11.60 -8.48 -9.16
CA GLY A 191 11.63 -9.36 -7.99
C GLY A 191 11.61 -10.84 -8.37
N LEU A 192 10.75 -11.23 -9.31
CA LEU A 192 10.69 -12.60 -9.82
C LEU A 192 11.95 -12.98 -10.60
N GLU A 193 12.51 -12.08 -11.39
CA GLU A 193 13.79 -12.28 -12.09
C GLU A 193 14.96 -12.49 -11.10
N LEU A 194 14.98 -11.75 -9.99
CA LEU A 194 15.97 -11.96 -8.93
C LEU A 194 15.82 -13.33 -8.26
N LEU A 195 14.59 -13.77 -7.99
CA LEU A 195 14.34 -15.10 -7.43
C LEU A 195 14.75 -16.21 -8.40
N HIS A 196 14.46 -16.05 -9.69
CA HIS A 196 14.87 -17.00 -10.72
C HIS A 196 16.40 -17.11 -10.82
N LYS A 197 17.13 -15.99 -10.74
CA LYS A 197 18.60 -15.98 -10.69
C LYS A 197 19.17 -16.73 -9.48
N TRP A 198 18.34 -17.07 -8.51
CA TRP A 198 18.71 -17.74 -7.27
C TRP A 198 18.12 -19.14 -7.16
N ASP A 199 17.53 -19.65 -8.24
CA ASP A 199 16.84 -20.94 -8.29
C ASP A 199 15.73 -21.07 -7.23
N ILE A 200 15.06 -19.95 -6.91
CA ILE A 200 13.94 -19.90 -5.98
C ILE A 200 12.62 -19.81 -6.77
N ALA A 201 11.76 -20.82 -6.60
CA ALA A 201 10.44 -20.83 -7.22
C ALA A 201 9.46 -19.91 -6.45
N PRO A 202 8.82 -18.93 -7.11
CA PRO A 202 7.78 -18.12 -6.48
C PRO A 202 6.48 -18.92 -6.35
N ASN A 203 5.78 -18.77 -5.22
CA ASN A 203 4.43 -19.33 -5.10
C ASN A 203 3.43 -18.45 -5.88
N LEU A 204 3.05 -18.90 -7.08
CA LEU A 204 2.19 -18.14 -8.01
C LEU A 204 0.69 -18.23 -7.69
N GLN A 205 0.27 -19.07 -6.73
CA GLN A 205 -1.14 -19.33 -6.45
C GLN A 205 -1.91 -18.13 -5.85
N ALA A 206 -1.23 -17.03 -5.49
CA ALA A 206 -1.83 -15.91 -4.76
C ALA A 206 -2.15 -14.65 -5.60
N THR A 207 -2.06 -14.72 -6.93
CA THR A 207 -2.21 -13.53 -7.79
C THR A 207 -3.69 -13.28 -8.16
N GLY A 208 -4.51 -12.95 -7.17
CA GLY A 208 -5.87 -12.45 -7.35
C GLY A 208 -5.89 -10.99 -7.81
N LEU A 209 -5.30 -10.68 -8.97
CA LEU A 209 -5.51 -9.40 -9.63
C LEU A 209 -6.82 -9.51 -10.43
N ARG A 210 -7.89 -8.87 -9.95
CA ARG A 210 -9.09 -8.65 -10.75
C ARG A 210 -8.68 -7.93 -12.04
N LYS A 211 -8.80 -8.62 -13.18
CA LYS A 211 -8.90 -7.94 -14.47
C LYS A 211 -10.17 -7.09 -14.41
N THR A 212 -10.03 -5.77 -14.36
CA THR A 212 -11.10 -4.89 -14.83
C THR A 212 -11.18 -5.10 -16.34
N GLN A 213 -11.98 -6.07 -16.78
CA GLN A 213 -12.45 -6.08 -18.15
C GLN A 213 -13.35 -4.85 -18.30
N GLY A 214 -12.86 -3.86 -19.03
CA GLY A 214 -13.71 -2.85 -19.63
C GLY A 214 -14.71 -3.54 -20.54
N THR A 215 -15.93 -3.68 -20.04
CA THR A 215 -17.12 -3.83 -20.87
C THR A 215 -18.02 -2.69 -20.45
N ASP A 216 -17.93 -1.59 -21.19
CA ASP A 216 -18.78 -0.42 -21.02
C ASP A 216 -20.16 -0.75 -21.62
N GLY A 217 -20.88 -1.64 -20.95
CA GLY A 217 -22.30 -1.88 -21.17
C GLY A 217 -23.08 -0.79 -20.46
N ARG A 218 -23.40 0.30 -21.18
CA ARG A 218 -24.31 1.35 -20.69
C ARG A 218 -25.63 0.73 -20.23
N PRO A 219 -26.08 0.94 -18.98
CA PRO A 219 -27.46 0.65 -18.61
C PRO A 219 -28.37 1.74 -19.19
N GLN A 220 -29.36 1.33 -19.98
CA GLN A 220 -30.49 2.17 -20.36
C GLN A 220 -31.23 2.65 -19.10
N ARG A 221 -31.36 3.98 -18.97
CA ARG A 221 -32.32 4.59 -18.04
C ARG A 221 -33.73 4.26 -18.53
N GLN A 222 -34.45 3.40 -17.82
CA GLN A 222 -35.91 3.38 -17.91
C GLN A 222 -36.46 4.55 -17.09
N ARG A 223 -37.34 5.32 -17.73
CA ARG A 223 -38.24 6.28 -17.10
C ARG A 223 -39.45 5.56 -16.53
#